data_AF-A0A497HIZ2-F1
#
_entry.id   AF-A0A497HIZ2-F1
#
_cell.length_a   1.000
_cell.length_b   1.000
_cell.length_c   1.000
_cell.angle_alpha   90.00
_cell.angle_beta   90.00
_cell.angle_gamma   90.00
#
_symmetry.space_group_name_H-M   'P 1'
#
loop_
_entity.id
_entity.type
_entity.pdbx_description
1 polymer ?
#
loop_
_entity_poly.entity_id
_entity_poly.type
_entity_poly.pdbx_seq_one_letter_code
_entity_poly.pdbx_strand_id
1 'polypeptide(L)'
;HAAEICRIVERKVGKLNTPSGKVEEERSMCAELGEQTVVENTKEVYPGLIVAGMAANAVFGAPRMGPIFGGMLLSGKRAAEIVLEKIR
;
A
#
# COMPACT_ATOMS: atom_id res chain seq x y z
N HIS A 1 -1.23 -10.10 2.48
CA HIS A 1 -1.07 -10.23 1.01
C HIS A 1 0.40 -10.10 0.64
N ALA A 2 0.81 -10.53 -0.57
CA ALA A 2 2.20 -10.47 -0.99
C ALA A 2 2.68 -9.01 -1.19
N ALA A 3 3.80 -8.65 -0.56
CA ALA A 3 4.49 -7.37 -0.69
C ALA A 3 5.99 -7.59 -0.98
N GLU A 4 6.29 -8.50 -1.90
CA GLU A 4 7.66 -9.01 -2.12
C GLU A 4 8.67 -7.93 -2.48
N ILE A 5 8.30 -6.98 -3.33
CA ILE A 5 9.19 -5.86 -3.70
C ILE A 5 9.52 -5.00 -2.48
N CYS A 6 8.54 -4.72 -1.61
CA CYS A 6 8.77 -3.99 -0.38
C CYS A 6 9.70 -4.76 0.57
N ARG A 7 9.54 -6.09 0.65
CA ARG A 7 10.42 -6.99 1.43
C ARG A 7 11.83 -7.12 0.85
N ILE A 8 12.02 -6.83 -0.43
CA ILE A 8 13.35 -6.75 -1.05
C ILE A 8 14.00 -5.41 -0.71
N VAL A 9 13.25 -4.31 -0.82
CA VAL A 9 13.72 -2.96 -0.49
C VAL A 9 14.12 -2.87 0.98
N GLU A 10 13.26 -3.32 1.90
CA GLU A 10 13.56 -3.28 3.35
C GLU A 10 14.84 -4.04 3.72
N ARG A 11 15.18 -5.09 2.95
CA ARG A 11 16.30 -5.99 3.23
C ARG A 11 17.60 -5.57 2.56
N LYS A 12 17.51 -5.08 1.33
CA LYS A 12 18.68 -4.84 0.47
C LYS A 12 19.02 -3.36 0.30
N VAL A 13 18.05 -2.46 0.48
CA VAL A 13 18.19 -1.05 0.09
C VAL A 13 18.10 -0.15 1.32
N GLY A 14 17.02 -0.22 2.09
CA GLY A 14 16.85 0.66 3.24
C GLY A 14 15.45 0.65 3.82
N LYS A 15 15.17 1.62 4.71
CA LYS A 15 13.88 1.73 5.41
C LYS A 15 12.77 2.17 4.47
N LEU A 16 11.60 1.57 4.63
CA LEU A 16 10.35 1.99 4.01
C LEU A 16 9.77 3.22 4.73
N ASN A 17 8.88 3.96 4.07
CA ASN A 17 8.14 5.10 4.63
C ASN A 17 6.97 4.65 5.52
N THR A 18 7.20 3.61 6.34
CA THR A 18 6.24 3.05 7.29
C THR A 18 6.69 3.39 8.72
N PRO A 19 5.80 3.32 9.73
CA PRO A 19 6.16 3.63 11.12
C PRO A 19 7.38 2.84 11.64
N SER A 20 7.50 1.56 11.31
CA SER A 20 8.63 0.71 11.69
C SER A 20 9.83 0.78 10.73
N GLY A 21 9.65 1.39 9.56
CA GLY A 21 10.61 1.33 8.45
C GLY A 21 10.62 -0.02 7.72
N LYS A 22 9.69 -0.92 8.01
CA LYS A 22 9.53 -2.27 7.43
C LYS A 22 8.08 -2.50 7.00
N VAL A 23 7.80 -3.63 6.36
CA VAL A 23 6.42 -4.06 6.11
C VAL A 23 5.70 -4.32 7.45
N GLU A 24 4.56 -3.65 7.68
CA GLU A 24 3.81 -3.71 8.95
C GLU A 24 2.90 -4.95 9.09
N GLU A 25 2.68 -5.70 8.00
CA GLU A 25 1.77 -6.84 7.87
C GLU A 25 0.28 -6.49 8.02
N GLU A 26 -0.58 -7.20 7.28
CA GLU A 26 -2.02 -6.91 7.31
C GLU A 26 -2.69 -7.37 8.61
N ARG A 27 -3.75 -6.66 9.01
CA ARG A 27 -4.54 -6.99 10.20
C ARG A 27 -5.77 -7.84 9.86
N SER A 28 -6.49 -8.24 10.90
CA SER A 28 -7.78 -8.93 10.80
C SER A 28 -8.76 -8.20 9.88
N MET A 29 -9.73 -8.94 9.34
CA MET A 29 -10.65 -8.41 8.35
C MET A 29 -11.60 -7.38 8.97
N CYS A 30 -11.71 -6.22 8.33
CA CYS A 30 -12.72 -5.21 8.56
C CYS A 30 -12.98 -4.51 7.22
N ALA A 31 -14.12 -4.81 6.59
CA ALA A 31 -14.42 -4.39 5.23
C ALA A 31 -14.39 -2.88 5.03
N GLU A 32 -15.12 -2.15 5.89
CA GLU A 32 -15.24 -0.69 5.83
C GLU A 32 -13.88 0.01 6.01
N LEU A 33 -13.14 -0.36 7.07
CA LEU A 33 -11.81 0.20 7.30
C LEU A 33 -10.82 -0.21 6.21
N GLY A 34 -10.87 -1.45 5.72
CA GLY A 34 -10.00 -1.94 4.65
C GLY A 34 -10.21 -1.19 3.33
N GLU A 35 -11.47 -0.98 2.93
CA GLU A 35 -11.85 -0.19 1.73
C GLU A 35 -11.40 1.26 1.81
N GLN A 36 -11.50 1.90 2.98
CA GLN A 36 -11.04 3.27 3.14
C GLN A 36 -9.50 3.34 3.14
N THR A 37 -8.87 2.53 3.99
CA THR A 37 -7.42 2.57 4.20
C THR A 37 -6.63 2.14 2.98
N VAL A 38 -7.17 1.30 2.09
CA VAL A 38 -6.44 0.89 0.87
C VAL A 38 -6.14 2.10 -0.02
N VAL A 39 -7.06 3.05 -0.14
CA VAL A 39 -6.87 4.27 -0.93
C VAL A 39 -5.90 5.22 -0.21
N GLU A 40 -6.07 5.39 1.11
CA GLU A 40 -5.18 6.25 1.93
C GLU A 40 -3.73 5.75 1.98
N ASN A 41 -3.56 4.43 2.01
CA ASN A 41 -2.25 3.78 2.00
C ASN A 41 -1.64 3.66 0.62
N THR A 42 -2.38 4.02 -0.44
CA THR A 42 -1.83 4.09 -1.80
C THR A 42 -0.95 5.31 -1.92
N LYS A 43 0.35 5.11 -1.70
CA LYS A 43 1.36 6.16 -1.70
C LYS A 43 2.75 5.59 -1.97
N GLU A 44 3.71 6.49 -2.08
CA GLU A 44 5.12 6.16 -2.23
C GLU A 44 5.69 5.58 -0.93
N VAL A 45 5.96 4.27 -0.94
CA VAL A 45 6.52 3.54 0.20
C VAL A 45 8.04 3.72 0.28
N TYR A 46 8.69 4.03 -0.82
CA TYR A 46 10.13 4.30 -0.91
C TYR A 46 10.35 5.20 -2.13
N PRO A 47 11.39 6.07 -2.18
CA PRO A 47 11.64 6.91 -3.36
C PRO A 47 11.60 6.12 -4.68
N GLY A 48 10.63 6.45 -5.54
CA GLY A 48 10.39 5.79 -6.83
C GLY A 48 9.53 4.51 -6.78
N LEU A 49 9.08 4.07 -5.60
CA LEU A 49 8.26 2.87 -5.41
C LEU A 49 6.90 3.22 -4.77
N ILE A 50 5.84 3.01 -5.53
CA ILE A 50 4.45 3.25 -5.11
C ILE A 50 3.76 1.90 -4.87
N VAL A 51 2.96 1.83 -3.80
CA VAL A 51 2.13 0.66 -3.50
C VAL A 51 0.66 0.97 -3.73
N ALA A 52 -0.08 -0.03 -4.17
CA ALA A 52 -1.51 0.06 -4.46
C ALA A 52 -2.20 -1.28 -4.13
N GLY A 53 -3.53 -1.27 -4.12
CA GLY A 53 -4.39 -2.39 -3.76
C GLY A 53 -4.08 -2.96 -2.39
N MET A 54 -4.39 -4.24 -2.19
CA MET A 54 -4.14 -4.91 -0.91
C MET A 54 -2.67 -4.95 -0.47
N ALA A 55 -1.71 -4.75 -1.40
CA ALA A 55 -0.31 -4.60 -1.02
C ALA A 55 -0.09 -3.32 -0.20
N ALA A 56 -0.80 -2.23 -0.48
CA ALA A 56 -0.75 -1.00 0.31
C ALA A 56 -1.17 -1.27 1.77
N ASN A 57 -2.28 -1.97 2.00
CA ASN A 57 -2.72 -2.29 3.35
C ASN A 57 -1.77 -3.26 4.07
N ALA A 58 -1.19 -4.23 3.36
CA ALA A 58 -0.20 -5.13 3.95
C ALA A 58 1.09 -4.40 4.35
N VAL A 59 1.52 -3.42 3.54
CA VAL A 59 2.72 -2.62 3.82
C VAL A 59 2.51 -1.67 5.00
N PHE A 60 1.34 -1.05 5.11
CA PHE A 60 1.04 -0.02 6.11
C PHE A 60 0.27 -0.51 7.34
N GLY A 61 -0.02 -1.80 7.47
CA GLY A 61 -0.53 -2.35 8.71
C GLY A 61 -2.05 -2.25 8.85
N ALA A 62 -2.78 -2.25 7.74
CA ALA A 62 -4.23 -2.02 7.72
C ALA A 62 -5.05 -3.32 7.61
N PRO A 63 -6.36 -3.28 7.94
CA PRO A 63 -7.27 -4.43 7.83
C PRO A 63 -7.44 -4.96 6.41
N ARG A 64 -7.80 -6.24 6.30
CA ARG A 64 -8.29 -6.83 5.04
C ARG A 64 -9.74 -6.42 4.78
N MET A 65 -10.10 -6.23 3.50
CA MET A 65 -11.42 -5.74 3.10
C MET A 65 -12.44 -6.83 2.66
N GLY A 66 -12.00 -8.08 2.47
CA GLY A 66 -12.87 -9.14 1.95
C GLY A 66 -13.16 -8.99 0.44
N PRO A 67 -14.22 -9.61 -0.09
CA PRO A 67 -14.54 -9.60 -1.53
C PRO A 67 -15.26 -8.30 -1.95
N ILE A 68 -14.67 -7.16 -1.64
CA ILE A 68 -15.13 -5.83 -2.07
C ILE A 68 -13.97 -5.16 -2.81
N PHE A 69 -14.27 -4.50 -3.93
CA PHE A 69 -13.25 -4.03 -4.89
C PHE A 69 -13.35 -2.54 -5.21
N GLY A 70 -14.22 -1.79 -4.53
CA GLY A 70 -14.37 -0.34 -4.77
C GLY A 70 -13.09 0.41 -4.44
N GLY A 71 -12.55 0.16 -3.24
CA GLY A 71 -11.28 0.71 -2.80
C GLY A 71 -10.10 0.26 -3.67
N MET A 72 -10.14 -0.95 -4.25
CA MET A 72 -9.10 -1.45 -5.15
C MET A 72 -8.99 -0.62 -6.44
N LEU A 73 -10.13 -0.30 -7.04
CA LEU A 73 -10.18 0.53 -8.25
C LEU A 73 -9.71 1.97 -7.95
N LEU A 74 -10.19 2.54 -6.85
CA LEU A 74 -9.79 3.89 -6.40
C LEU A 74 -8.31 3.96 -6.04
N SER A 75 -7.77 2.91 -5.43
CA SER A 75 -6.35 2.77 -5.15
C SER A 75 -5.51 2.78 -6.43
N GLY A 76 -5.93 2.04 -7.47
CA GLY A 76 -5.25 2.07 -8.77
C GLY A 76 -5.28 3.46 -9.43
N LYS A 77 -6.42 4.14 -9.38
CA LYS A 77 -6.56 5.53 -9.85
C LYS A 77 -5.62 6.46 -9.08
N ARG A 78 -5.58 6.37 -7.76
CA ARG A 78 -4.70 7.16 -6.90
C ARG A 78 -3.22 6.94 -7.22
N ALA A 79 -2.82 5.69 -7.45
CA ALA A 79 -1.45 5.38 -7.85
C ALA A 79 -1.09 6.03 -9.20
N ALA A 80 -2.00 6.00 -10.18
CA ALA A 80 -1.80 6.64 -11.46
C ALA A 80 -1.67 8.18 -11.33
N GLU A 81 -2.48 8.81 -10.49
CA GLU A 81 -2.39 10.25 -10.19
C GLU A 81 -1.02 10.61 -9.60
N ILE A 82 -0.53 9.85 -8.61
CA ILE A 82 0.80 10.07 -8.00
C ILE A 82 1.92 9.92 -9.03
N VAL A 83 1.82 8.93 -9.91
CA VAL A 83 2.80 8.72 -10.99
C VAL A 83 2.78 9.91 -11.97
N LEU A 84 1.60 10.36 -12.38
CA LEU A 84 1.45 11.50 -13.29
C LEU A 84 1.98 12.80 -12.68
N GLU A 85 1.78 13.02 -11.38
CA GLU A 85 2.34 14.17 -10.65
C GLU A 85 3.86 14.13 -10.58
N LYS A 86 4.48 12.95 -10.54
CA LYS A 86 5.95 12.79 -10.46
C LYS A 86 6.67 12.86 -11.81
N ILE A 87 5.98 12.56 -12.91
CA ILE A 87 6.55 12.54 -14.27
C ILE A 87 6.37 13.88 -14.99
N ARG A 88 5.46 14.74 -14.50
CA ARG A 88 5.32 16.13 -14.96
C ARG A 88 6.42 17.01 -14.39
#